data_AF-A0A3B9W2I7-F1
#
_entry.id   AF-A0A3B9W2I7-F1
#
_cell.length_a   1.000
_cell.length_b   1.000
_cell.length_c   1.000
_cell.angle_alpha   90.00
_cell.angle_beta   90.00
_cell.angle_gamma   90.00
#
_symmetry.space_group_name_H-M   'P 1'
#
loop_
_entity.id
_entity.type
_entity.pdbx_description
1 polymer ?
#
loop_
_entity_poly.entity_id
_entity_poly.type
_entity_poly.pdbx_seq_one_letter_code
_entity_poly.pdbx_strand_id
1 'polypeptide(L)'
;LAEGGITDDELRKAVGQLCGGIVLALEDTGSRMSRLGRAELVSGEYQDIDETLRLIKAVTAQEVQDLAKELAAAPRTVTVVGPFGETETFGL
;
A
#
# COMPACT_ATOMS: atom_id res chain seq x y z
N LEU A 1 -18.57 -0.29 1.49
CA LEU A 1 -17.15 0.11 1.28
C LEU A 1 -16.72 -0.38 -0.09
N ALA A 2 -15.81 0.33 -0.77
CA ALA A 2 -15.36 0.02 -2.14
C ALA A 2 -16.46 0.09 -3.23
N GLU A 3 -17.54 0.85 -2.99
CA GLU A 3 -18.59 1.06 -4.01
C GLU A 3 -18.18 2.12 -5.04
N GLY A 4 -17.49 3.18 -4.61
CA GLY A 4 -16.88 4.18 -5.48
C GLY A 4 -15.42 3.85 -5.74
N GLY A 5 -15.03 3.88 -7.02
CA GLY A 5 -13.62 3.80 -7.43
C GLY A 5 -12.89 5.12 -7.26
N ILE A 6 -11.56 5.08 -7.41
CA ILE A 6 -10.72 6.29 -7.41
C ILE A 6 -10.79 6.99 -8.78
N THR A 7 -10.56 8.29 -8.76
CA THR A 7 -10.41 9.10 -9.97
C THR A 7 -9.00 8.96 -10.55
N ASP A 8 -8.85 9.29 -11.84
CA ASP A 8 -7.54 9.32 -12.50
C ASP A 8 -6.57 10.32 -11.84
N ASP A 9 -7.09 11.43 -11.30
CA ASP A 9 -6.28 12.41 -10.59
C ASP A 9 -5.74 11.87 -9.27
N GLU A 10 -6.56 11.14 -8.51
CA GLU A 10 -6.14 10.47 -7.28
C GLU A 10 -5.12 9.37 -7.59
N LEU A 11 -5.34 8.54 -8.62
CA LEU A 11 -4.37 7.53 -9.04
C LEU A 11 -3.03 8.16 -9.40
N ARG A 12 -3.04 9.20 -10.24
CA ARG A 12 -1.84 9.92 -10.66
C ARG A 12 -1.08 10.51 -9.48
N LYS A 13 -1.78 11.10 -8.51
CA LYS A 13 -1.20 11.64 -7.28
C LYS A 13 -0.57 10.55 -6.42
N ALA A 14 -1.27 9.43 -6.22
CA ALA A 14 -0.77 8.30 -5.45
C ALA A 14 0.49 7.69 -6.10
N VAL A 15 0.45 7.44 -7.42
CA VAL A 15 1.62 6.95 -8.19
C VAL A 15 2.79 7.92 -8.07
N GLY A 16 2.55 9.23 -8.22
CA GLY A 16 3.58 10.26 -8.06
C GLY A 16 4.19 10.28 -6.66
N GLN A 17 3.37 10.20 -5.62
CA GLN A 17 3.82 10.14 -4.22
C GLN A 17 4.69 8.90 -3.97
N LEU A 18 4.25 7.72 -4.40
CA LEU A 18 4.98 6.47 -4.23
C LEU A 18 6.33 6.50 -4.96
N CYS A 19 6.33 6.92 -6.23
CA CYS A 19 7.56 7.03 -7.02
C CYS A 19 8.54 8.03 -6.39
N GLY A 20 8.06 9.21 -6.00
CA GLY A 20 8.88 10.24 -5.38
C GLY A 20 9.49 9.77 -4.07
N GLY A 21 8.69 9.13 -3.21
CA GLY A 21 9.16 8.57 -1.94
C GLY A 21 10.26 7.51 -2.11
N ILE A 22 10.12 6.63 -3.10
CA ILE A 22 11.14 5.61 -3.41
C ILE A 22 12.46 6.26 -3.84
N VAL A 23 12.40 7.25 -4.74
CA VAL A 23 13.60 7.91 -5.26
C VAL A 23 14.30 8.70 -4.15
N LEU A 24 13.55 9.46 -3.34
CA LEU A 24 14.12 10.21 -2.21
C LEU A 24 14.73 9.29 -1.14
N ALA A 25 14.12 8.12 -0.88
CA ALA A 25 14.65 7.14 0.06
C ALA A 25 16.01 6.53 -0.37
N LEU A 26 16.43 6.70 -1.64
CA LEU A 26 17.74 6.25 -2.12
C LEU A 26 18.90 7.15 -1.65
N GLU A 27 18.62 8.34 -1.10
CA GLU A 27 19.65 9.23 -0.56
C GLU A 27 20.22 8.72 0.76
N ASP A 28 19.46 7.88 1.48
CA ASP A 28 19.86 7.28 2.75
C ASP A 28 20.36 5.84 2.57
N THR A 29 21.58 5.58 3.05
CA THR A 29 22.21 4.25 2.97
C THR A 29 21.50 3.20 3.82
N GLY A 30 20.88 3.59 4.94
CA GLY A 30 20.10 2.69 5.80
C GLY A 30 18.84 2.18 5.10
N SER A 31 18.14 3.08 4.41
CA SER A 31 16.97 2.79 3.58
C SER A 31 17.32 1.86 2.43
N ARG A 32 18.47 2.08 1.77
CA ARG A 32 18.98 1.19 0.72
C ARG A 32 19.30 -0.21 1.25
N MET A 33 20.00 -0.30 2.39
CA MET A 33 20.34 -1.58 3.02
C MET A 33 19.09 -2.36 3.43
N SER A 34 18.12 -1.68 4.05
CA SER A 34 16.86 -2.30 4.48
C SER A 34 16.07 -2.88 3.30
N ARG A 35 16.07 -2.19 2.15
CA ARG A 35 15.43 -2.70 0.94
C ARG A 35 16.14 -3.94 0.40
N LEU A 36 17.47 -3.95 0.36
CA LEU A 36 18.24 -5.12 -0.08
C LEU A 36 18.01 -6.32 0.86
N GLY A 37 18.00 -6.08 2.17
CA GLY A 37 17.71 -7.13 3.16
C GLY A 37 16.31 -7.72 3.00
N ARG A 38 15.29 -6.90 2.72
CA ARG A 38 13.94 -7.42 2.42
C ARG A 38 13.88 -8.19 1.11
N ALA A 39 14.55 -7.71 0.06
CA ALA A 39 14.59 -8.41 -1.23
C ALA A 39 15.15 -9.82 -1.08
N GLU A 40 16.20 -9.99 -0.28
CA GLU A 40 16.79 -11.30 0.00
C GLU A 40 15.91 -12.16 0.92
N LEU A 41 15.44 -11.59 2.04
CA LEU A 41 14.83 -12.38 3.11
C LEU A 41 13.32 -12.63 2.93
N VAL A 42 12.63 -11.78 2.17
CA VAL A 42 11.15 -11.84 2.02
C VAL A 42 10.76 -12.36 0.65
N SER A 43 11.25 -11.75 -0.42
CA SER A 43 10.90 -12.15 -1.79
C SER A 43 11.86 -13.18 -2.39
N GLY A 44 13.11 -13.24 -1.92
CA GLY A 44 14.18 -14.01 -2.57
C GLY A 44 14.54 -13.46 -3.97
N GLU A 45 14.04 -12.27 -4.30
CA GLU A 45 14.21 -11.62 -5.60
C GLU A 45 14.57 -10.15 -5.38
N TYR A 46 15.65 -9.72 -6.03
CA TYR A 46 16.02 -8.31 -6.13
C TYR A 46 15.37 -7.68 -7.35
N GLN A 47 14.40 -6.80 -7.09
CA GLN A 47 13.87 -5.89 -8.11
C GLN A 47 14.68 -4.60 -8.10
N ASP A 48 15.18 -4.21 -9.26
CA ASP A 48 15.83 -2.91 -9.40
C ASP A 48 14.80 -1.76 -9.28
N ILE A 49 15.31 -0.54 -9.13
CA ILE A 49 14.47 0.64 -8.94
C ILE A 49 13.61 0.94 -10.16
N ASP A 50 14.17 0.81 -11.36
CA ASP A 50 13.47 1.17 -12.58
C ASP A 50 12.30 0.21 -12.81
N GLU A 51 12.49 -1.07 -12.54
CA GLU A 51 11.47 -2.09 -12.59
C GLU A 51 10.38 -1.85 -11.53
N THR A 52 10.76 -1.53 -10.29
CA THR A 52 9.81 -1.17 -9.23
C THR A 52 8.95 0.02 -9.66
N LEU A 53 9.57 1.08 -10.19
CA LEU A 53 8.86 2.27 -10.67
C LEU A 53 7.97 1.96 -11.88
N ARG A 54 8.42 1.08 -12.78
CA ARG A 54 7.63 0.63 -13.93
C ARG A 54 6.37 -0.10 -13.48
N LEU A 55 6.48 -1.01 -12.52
CA LEU A 55 5.35 -1.76 -11.97
C LEU A 55 4.34 -0.84 -11.30
N ILE A 56 4.79 0.12 -10.48
CA ILE A 56 3.90 1.10 -9.83
C ILE A 56 3.16 1.94 -10.87
N LYS A 57 3.86 2.39 -11.93
CA LYS A 57 3.24 3.18 -13.00
C LYS A 57 2.28 2.39 -13.89
N ALA A 58 2.36 1.06 -13.89
CA ALA A 58 1.50 0.19 -14.66
C ALA A 58 0.13 -0.04 -13.99
N VAL A 59 0.01 0.27 -12.68
CA VAL A 59 -1.23 0.08 -11.92
C VAL A 59 -2.35 0.96 -12.48
N THR A 60 -3.51 0.35 -12.67
CA THR A 60 -4.72 0.98 -13.19
C THR A 60 -5.75 1.24 -12.09
N ALA A 61 -6.64 2.22 -12.31
CA ALA A 61 -7.75 2.49 -11.38
C ALA A 61 -8.68 1.27 -11.22
N GLN A 62 -8.82 0.47 -12.28
CA GLN A 62 -9.64 -0.74 -12.26
C GLN A 62 -9.04 -1.81 -11.35
N GLU A 63 -7.74 -2.09 -11.45
CA GLU A 63 -7.06 -3.04 -10.55
C GLU A 63 -7.16 -2.61 -9.09
N VAL A 64 -7.03 -1.31 -8.82
CA VAL A 64 -7.23 -0.76 -7.47
C VAL A 64 -8.66 -0.99 -7.00
N GLN A 65 -9.65 -0.74 -7.86
CA GLN A 65 -11.07 -0.91 -7.52
C GLN A 65 -11.44 -2.38 -7.28
N ASP A 66 -10.86 -3.30 -8.05
CA ASP A 66 -11.10 -4.74 -7.90
C ASP A 66 -10.47 -5.26 -6.60
N LEU A 67 -9.25 -4.86 -6.30
CA LEU A 67 -8.62 -5.17 -5.01
C LEU A 67 -9.39 -4.56 -3.84
N ALA A 68 -9.88 -3.34 -3.97
CA ALA A 68 -10.67 -2.70 -2.93
C ALA A 68 -11.95 -3.49 -2.60
N LYS A 69 -12.63 -4.03 -3.62
CA LYS A 69 -13.81 -4.88 -3.44
C LYS A 69 -13.45 -6.21 -2.76
N GLU A 70 -12.36 -6.84 -3.16
CA GLU A 70 -11.87 -8.09 -2.55
C GLU A 70 -11.60 -7.87 -1.05
N LEU A 71 -10.83 -6.83 -0.71
CA LEU A 71 -10.50 -6.49 0.67
C LEU A 71 -11.74 -6.07 1.49
N ALA A 72 -12.71 -5.40 0.85
CA ALA A 72 -13.96 -5.01 1.51
C ALA A 72 -14.86 -6.21 1.83
N ALA A 73 -14.79 -7.28 1.04
CA ALA A 73 -15.55 -8.51 1.23
C ALA A 73 -14.87 -9.50 2.20
N ALA A 74 -13.57 -9.34 2.47
CA ALA A 74 -12.82 -10.21 3.36
C ALA A 74 -13.27 -10.08 4.83
N PRO A 75 -13.13 -11.15 5.65
CA PRO A 75 -13.36 -11.07 7.09
C PRO A 75 -12.50 -10.00 7.74
N ARG A 76 -13.06 -9.28 8.70
CA ARG A 76 -12.39 -8.16 9.37
C ARG A 76 -12.20 -8.44 10.84
N THR A 77 -11.10 -7.91 11.36
CA THR A 77 -10.78 -7.95 12.78
C THR A 77 -10.72 -6.53 13.30
N VAL A 78 -11.47 -6.27 14.38
CA VAL A 78 -11.44 -4.99 15.09
C VAL A 78 -10.72 -5.20 16.41
N THR A 79 -9.74 -4.35 16.70
CA THR A 79 -9.01 -4.35 17.99
C THR A 79 -9.13 -2.96 18.59
N VAL A 80 -9.54 -2.90 19.86
CA VAL A 80 -9.79 -1.65 20.58
C VAL A 80 -9.01 -1.68 21.88
N VAL A 81 -8.29 -0.60 22.18
CA VAL A 81 -7.46 -0.47 23.39
C VAL A 81 -7.83 0.78 24.16
N GLY A 82 -8.25 0.63 25.41
CA GLY A 82 -8.65 1.73 26.28
C GLY A 82 -9.61 1.28 27.39
N PRO A 83 -9.98 2.18 28.31
CA PRO A 83 -11.16 2.01 29.14
C PRO A 83 -12.42 2.33 28.32
N PHE A 84 -13.35 1.38 28.20
CA PHE A 84 -14.62 1.58 27.49
C PHE A 84 -15.79 1.56 28.49
N GLY A 85 -16.77 2.45 28.29
CA GLY A 85 -18.06 2.37 28.99
C GLY A 85 -18.95 1.27 28.40
N GLU A 86 -19.97 0.83 29.13
CA GLU A 86 -20.94 -0.13 28.60
C GLU A 86 -21.69 0.47 27.40
N THR A 87 -21.78 -0.30 26.31
CA THR A 87 -22.35 0.02 24.98
C THR A 87 -21.53 0.87 24.00
N GLU A 88 -20.24 0.58 23.84
CA GLU A 88 -19.57 0.90 22.57
C GLU A 88 -19.67 -0.29 21.60
N THR A 89 -20.37 -0.07 20.48
CA THR A 89 -20.48 -1.06 19.40
C THR A 89 -19.33 -0.84 18.43
N PHE A 90 -18.30 -1.68 18.48
CA PHE A 90 -17.13 -1.60 17.61
C PHE A 90 -17.37 -2.33 16.28
N GLY A 91 -18.46 -1.93 15.63
CA GLY A 91 -19.09 -2.64 14.52
C GLY A 91 -18.15 -3.09 13.40
N LEU A 92 -18.58 -4.18 12.77
CA LEU A 92 -18.48 -4.34 11.33
C LEU A 92 -19.83 -3.99 10.71
#